data_AF-A0A0F9KFA5-F1
#
_entry.id   AF-A0A0F9KFA5-F1
#
_cell.length_a   1.000
_cell.length_b   1.000
_cell.length_c   1.000
_cell.angle_alpha   90.00
_cell.angle_beta   90.00
_cell.angle_gamma   90.00
#
_symmetry.space_group_name_H-M   'P 1'
#
loop_
_entity.id
_entity.type
_entity.pdbx_description
1 polymer ?
#
loop_
_entity_poly.entity_id
_entity_poly.type
_entity_poly.pdbx_seq_one_letter_code
_entity_poly.pdbx_strand_id
1 'polypeptide(L)'
;MLLSIEGDEATGKTTLAYSAPLPIVGFAYDMGIERAIKGGKYEELFAGLDIEIVPYTPIEDYATISDEPPWRGHDITIFELPSPIQLDSMRLVGNTRLWLHSINLMAAAFSDPAISTIVVDTMTVARRCKASSHLEVLQNAAYLP
;
A
#
# COMPACT_ATOMS: atom_id res chain seq x y z
N MET A 1 -8.06 -7.54 -15.44
CA MET A 1 -7.63 -6.40 -16.29
C MET A 1 -6.52 -5.67 -15.56
N LEU A 2 -5.47 -5.21 -16.25
CA LEU A 2 -4.40 -4.39 -15.65
C LEU A 2 -4.49 -2.99 -16.23
N LEU A 3 -4.65 -1.98 -15.37
CA LEU A 3 -4.72 -0.57 -15.76
C LEU A 3 -3.57 0.19 -15.08
N SER A 4 -2.85 0.98 -15.86
CA SER A 4 -1.86 1.92 -15.37
C SER A 4 -2.40 3.34 -15.55
N ILE A 5 -2.54 4.07 -14.45
CA ILE A 5 -3.06 5.44 -14.43
C ILE A 5 -1.87 6.37 -14.12
N GLU A 6 -1.52 7.22 -15.08
CA GLU A 6 -0.42 8.17 -14.98
C GLU A 6 -0.90 9.60 -15.28
N GLY A 7 -0.22 10.59 -14.72
CA GLY A 7 -0.56 12.00 -14.88
C GLY A 7 -0.06 12.86 -13.72
N ASP A 8 -0.20 14.17 -13.86
CA ASP A 8 0.33 15.16 -12.91
C ASP A 8 -0.33 15.08 -11.53
N GLU A 9 0.31 15.66 -10.51
CA GLU A 9 -0.24 15.75 -9.17
C GLU A 9 -1.63 16.43 -9.17
N ALA A 10 -2.51 16.02 -8.25
CA ALA A 10 -3.85 16.59 -8.07
C ALA A 10 -4.83 16.45 -9.26
N THR A 11 -4.55 15.56 -10.22
CA THR A 11 -5.46 15.26 -11.36
C THR A 11 -6.53 14.19 -11.08
N GLY A 12 -6.66 13.74 -9.82
CA GLY A 12 -7.71 12.79 -9.42
C GLY A 12 -7.41 11.31 -9.72
N LYS A 13 -6.15 10.95 -10.00
CA LYS A 13 -5.74 9.56 -10.31
C LYS A 13 -6.14 8.56 -9.24
N THR A 14 -5.84 8.87 -7.98
CA THR A 14 -6.20 8.05 -6.81
C THR A 14 -7.72 7.92 -6.71
N THR A 15 -8.45 9.04 -6.79
CA THR A 15 -9.92 9.04 -6.78
C THR A 15 -10.51 8.15 -7.88
N LEU A 16 -9.97 8.19 -9.10
CA LEU A 16 -10.38 7.31 -10.20
C LEU A 16 -10.04 5.84 -9.95
N ALA A 17 -8.87 5.55 -9.38
CA ALA A 17 -8.46 4.18 -9.07
C ALA A 17 -9.41 3.53 -8.04
N TYR A 18 -9.84 4.29 -7.04
CA TYR A 18 -10.75 3.81 -5.99
C TYR A 18 -12.23 3.86 -6.37
N SER A 19 -12.60 4.35 -7.56
CA SER A 19 -13.97 4.22 -8.10
C SER A 19 -14.16 2.95 -8.94
N ALA A 20 -13.21 2.03 -8.88
CA ALA A 20 -13.27 0.74 -9.56
C ALA A 20 -14.29 -0.22 -8.90
N PRO A 21 -14.57 -1.40 -9.50
CA PRO A 21 -15.50 -2.36 -8.91
C PRO A 21 -15.09 -2.81 -7.50
N LEU A 22 -16.03 -2.77 -6.56
CA LEU A 22 -15.89 -3.23 -5.18
C LEU A 22 -15.93 -4.76 -5.07
N PRO A 23 -15.34 -5.38 -4.03
CA PRO A 23 -14.49 -4.77 -3.00
C PRO A 23 -13.09 -4.41 -3.51
N ILE A 24 -12.48 -3.37 -2.92
CA ILE A 24 -11.17 -2.86 -3.31
C ILE A 24 -10.15 -3.04 -2.18
N VAL A 25 -8.97 -3.57 -2.52
CA VAL A 25 -7.80 -3.52 -1.64
C VAL A 25 -6.72 -2.61 -2.22
N GLY A 26 -6.38 -1.57 -1.47
CA GLY A 26 -5.43 -0.53 -1.83
C GLY A 26 -4.11 -0.63 -1.07
N PHE A 27 -3.01 -0.34 -1.75
CA PHE A 27 -1.67 -0.23 -1.20
C PHE A 27 -1.12 1.16 -1.49
N ALA A 28 -1.18 2.04 -0.51
CA ALA A 28 -0.82 3.45 -0.63
C ALA A 28 0.61 3.69 -0.16
N TYR A 29 1.56 3.82 -1.10
CA TYR A 29 2.97 4.11 -0.77
C TYR A 29 3.26 5.61 -0.58
N ASP A 30 2.32 6.46 -0.96
CA ASP A 30 2.40 7.91 -0.78
C ASP A 30 1.47 8.37 0.34
N MET A 31 1.76 9.54 0.89
CA MET A 31 0.93 10.17 1.91
C MET A 31 -0.29 10.84 1.29
N GLY A 32 -1.38 10.94 2.05
CA GLY A 32 -2.54 11.75 1.65
C GLY A 32 -3.69 10.98 0.99
N ILE A 33 -3.75 9.66 1.19
CA ILE A 33 -4.88 8.84 0.73
C ILE A 33 -6.22 9.32 1.31
N GLU A 34 -6.21 9.73 2.57
CA GLU A 34 -7.39 10.30 3.24
C GLU A 34 -7.90 11.56 2.51
N ARG A 35 -7.00 12.43 2.05
CA ARG A 35 -7.35 13.63 1.27
C ARG A 35 -7.91 13.25 -0.10
N ALA A 36 -7.42 12.19 -0.72
CA ALA A 36 -7.88 11.77 -2.04
C ALA A 36 -9.30 11.18 -2.00
N ILE A 37 -9.67 10.51 -0.90
CA ILE A 37 -10.98 9.88 -0.70
C ILE A 37 -11.98 10.87 -0.13
N LYS A 38 -11.62 11.55 0.96
CA LYS A 38 -12.49 12.54 1.64
C LYS A 38 -12.45 13.92 0.98
N GLY A 39 -11.84 14.01 -0.20
CA GLY A 39 -11.71 15.24 -0.99
C GLY A 39 -12.98 15.62 -1.75
N GLY A 40 -12.82 16.44 -2.78
CA GLY A 40 -13.94 17.10 -3.47
C GLY A 40 -14.94 16.20 -4.22
N LYS A 41 -14.71 14.88 -4.28
CA LYS A 41 -15.59 13.90 -4.93
C LYS A 41 -16.19 12.88 -3.96
N TYR A 42 -16.01 13.08 -2.65
CA TYR A 42 -16.50 12.18 -1.62
C TYR A 42 -18.00 11.88 -1.74
N GLU A 43 -18.84 12.92 -1.81
CA GLU A 43 -20.30 12.78 -1.90
C GLU A 43 -20.78 11.97 -3.11
N GLU A 44 -20.03 12.01 -4.22
CA GLU A 44 -20.41 11.34 -5.47
C GLU A 44 -19.93 9.90 -5.53
N LEU A 45 -18.73 9.62 -5.00
CA LEU A 45 -18.04 8.35 -5.25
C LEU A 45 -17.87 7.47 -4.00
N PHE A 46 -17.87 8.05 -2.81
CA PHE A 46 -17.43 7.37 -1.59
C PHE A 46 -18.43 7.49 -0.43
N ALA A 47 -19.41 8.38 -0.51
CA ALA A 47 -20.42 8.53 0.52
C ALA A 47 -21.23 7.23 0.71
N GLY A 48 -21.26 6.73 1.94
CA GLY A 48 -21.96 5.51 2.31
C GLY A 48 -21.17 4.22 2.09
N LEU A 49 -19.95 4.28 1.57
CA LEU A 49 -19.04 3.13 1.54
C LEU A 49 -18.39 2.91 2.90
N ASP A 50 -18.18 1.65 3.24
CA ASP A 50 -17.35 1.25 4.38
C ASP A 50 -15.87 1.23 3.97
N ILE A 51 -15.12 2.25 4.41
CA ILE A 51 -13.72 2.48 4.02
C ILE A 51 -12.83 2.33 5.24
N GLU A 52 -12.01 1.28 5.24
CA GLU A 52 -11.02 1.01 6.29
C GLU A 52 -9.62 1.45 5.82
N ILE A 53 -8.98 2.32 6.60
CA ILE A 53 -7.59 2.75 6.37
C ILE A 53 -6.73 2.12 7.47
N VAL A 54 -5.83 1.23 7.08
CA VAL A 54 -4.96 0.46 7.96
C VAL A 54 -3.56 1.08 7.96
N PRO A 55 -3.12 1.72 9.07
CA PRO A 55 -1.78 2.27 9.17
C PRO A 55 -0.71 1.18 9.16
N TYR A 56 0.44 1.47 8.56
CA TYR A 56 1.60 0.58 8.64
C TYR A 56 2.01 0.35 10.09
N THR A 57 1.85 -0.89 10.55
CA THR A 57 2.41 -1.36 11.81
C THR A 57 3.52 -2.35 11.47
N PRO A 58 4.79 -2.08 11.82
CA PRO A 58 5.87 -3.02 11.60
C PRO A 58 5.64 -4.28 12.44
N ILE A 59 5.08 -5.33 11.84
CA ILE A 59 4.86 -6.61 12.50
C ILE A 59 6.22 -7.33 12.63
N GLU A 60 6.53 -7.85 13.82
CA GLU A 60 7.77 -8.60 14.08
C GLU A 60 7.72 -10.03 13.51
N ASP A 61 6.52 -10.64 13.45
CA ASP A 61 6.25 -11.95 12.84
C ASP A 61 5.31 -11.83 11.64
N TYR A 62 5.85 -12.01 10.43
CA TYR A 62 5.08 -12.04 9.18
C TYR A 62 4.16 -13.26 9.04
N ALA A 63 4.18 -14.17 10.01
CA ALA A 63 3.50 -15.47 9.96
C ALA A 63 2.02 -15.43 10.34
N THR A 64 1.49 -14.29 10.81
CA THR A 64 0.11 -14.18 11.27
C THR A 64 -0.61 -13.01 10.59
N ILE A 65 -0.87 -13.15 9.29
CA ILE A 65 -2.13 -12.58 8.80
C ILE A 65 -3.19 -13.47 9.45
N SER A 66 -4.02 -12.87 10.32
CA SER A 66 -5.09 -13.57 11.04
C SER A 66 -5.94 -14.41 10.08
N ASP A 67 -6.59 -15.47 10.57
CA ASP A 67 -7.52 -16.30 9.77
C ASP A 67 -8.62 -15.47 9.09
N GLU A 68 -8.88 -14.25 9.60
CA GLU A 68 -9.70 -13.25 8.92
C GLU A 68 -8.83 -12.13 8.34
N PRO A 69 -8.88 -11.91 7.01
CA PRO A 69 -8.13 -10.84 6.39
C PRO A 69 -8.71 -9.46 6.75
N PRO A 70 -7.89 -8.41 6.88
CA PRO A 70 -8.34 -7.08 7.32
C PRO A 70 -9.39 -6.42 6.41
N TRP A 71 -9.51 -6.86 5.15
CA TRP A 71 -10.47 -6.30 4.19
C TRP A 71 -11.85 -6.97 4.23
N ARG A 72 -12.04 -7.97 5.09
CA ARG A 72 -13.29 -8.72 5.13
C ARG A 72 -14.44 -7.86 5.67
N GLY A 73 -15.47 -7.66 4.86
CA GLY A 73 -16.67 -6.92 5.24
C GLY A 73 -16.63 -5.42 4.95
N HIS A 74 -15.49 -4.90 4.47
CA HIS A 74 -15.35 -3.52 4.03
C HIS A 74 -15.48 -3.41 2.51
N ASP A 75 -15.99 -2.27 2.02
CA ASP A 75 -16.06 -1.98 0.59
C ASP A 75 -14.67 -1.66 0.03
N ILE A 76 -13.91 -0.87 0.80
CA ILE A 76 -12.56 -0.44 0.44
C ILE A 76 -11.67 -0.59 1.66
N THR A 77 -10.53 -1.26 1.50
CA THR A 77 -9.49 -1.34 2.52
C THR A 77 -8.18 -0.85 1.98
N ILE A 78 -7.50 0.02 2.71
CA ILE A 78 -6.29 0.71 2.23
C ILE A 78 -5.19 0.56 3.25
N PHE A 79 -4.11 -0.10 2.85
CA PHE A 79 -2.89 -0.16 3.65
C PHE A 79 -2.02 1.05 3.34
N GLU A 80 -1.76 1.87 4.35
CA GLU A 80 -0.75 2.91 4.26
C GLU A 80 0.63 2.28 4.39
N LEU A 81 1.54 2.62 3.48
CA LEU A 81 2.89 2.04 3.36
C LEU A 81 3.93 3.18 3.25
N PRO A 82 4.06 4.03 4.28
CA PRO A 82 4.93 5.19 4.23
C PRO A 82 6.39 4.76 4.08
N SER A 83 7.13 5.52 3.26
CA SER A 83 8.58 5.30 3.13
C SER A 83 9.27 5.43 4.50
N PRO A 84 10.20 4.52 4.86
CA PRO A 84 10.85 4.58 6.17
C PRO A 84 11.72 5.83 6.27
N ILE A 85 11.63 6.54 7.39
CA ILE A 85 12.44 7.73 7.65
C ILE A 85 13.93 7.34 7.65
N GLN A 86 14.71 7.94 6.76
CA GLN A 86 16.16 7.78 6.72
C GLN A 86 16.80 9.02 7.36
N LEU A 87 17.57 8.81 8.43
CA LEU A 87 18.31 9.87 9.13
C LEU A 87 19.71 10.10 8.56
N ASP A 88 20.18 9.17 7.72
CA ASP A 88 21.47 9.20 7.04
C ASP A 88 21.27 8.75 5.59
N SER A 89 22.04 9.31 4.67
CA SER A 89 22.03 8.93 3.25
C SER A 89 22.86 7.67 2.98
N MET A 90 23.75 7.29 3.89
CA MET A 90 24.66 6.16 3.70
C MET A 90 24.07 4.83 4.12
N ARG A 91 23.14 4.83 5.09
CA ARG A 91 22.59 3.60 5.67
C ARG A 91 21.08 3.50 5.49
N LEU A 92 20.65 2.48 4.75
CA LEU A 92 19.23 2.15 4.61
C LEU A 92 18.77 1.28 5.77
N VAL A 93 17.63 1.63 6.37
CA VAL A 93 16.98 0.87 7.43
C VAL A 93 15.47 0.83 7.23
N GLY A 94 14.87 -0.36 7.41
CA GLY A 94 13.43 -0.56 7.49
C GLY A 94 12.72 -0.76 6.14
N ASN A 95 13.43 -0.62 5.02
CA ASN A 95 12.89 -0.86 3.68
C ASN A 95 12.62 -2.35 3.45
N THR A 96 13.49 -3.23 3.96
CA THR A 96 13.26 -4.68 3.93
C THR A 96 11.98 -5.05 4.66
N ARG A 97 11.75 -4.47 5.83
CA ARG A 97 10.54 -4.74 6.63
C ARG A 97 9.28 -4.27 5.93
N LEU A 98 9.29 -3.03 5.43
CA LEU A 98 8.17 -2.46 4.70
C LEU A 98 7.85 -3.27 3.44
N TRP A 99 8.87 -3.65 2.66
CA TRP A 99 8.69 -4.42 1.43
C TRP A 99 8.14 -5.83 1.68
N LEU A 100 8.62 -6.52 2.72
CA LEU A 100 8.10 -7.84 3.09
C LEU A 100 6.66 -7.75 3.61
N HIS A 101 6.35 -6.73 4.38
CA HIS A 101 4.99 -6.48 4.84
C HIS A 101 4.04 -6.26 3.66
N SER A 102 4.40 -5.37 2.74
CA SER A 102 3.56 -5.04 1.59
C SER A 102 3.37 -6.21 0.63
N ILE A 103 4.42 -6.97 0.32
CA ILE A 103 4.31 -8.10 -0.62
C ILE A 103 3.49 -9.26 -0.05
N ASN A 104 3.55 -9.51 1.26
CA ASN A 104 2.75 -10.55 1.90
C ASN A 104 1.26 -10.18 1.91
N LEU A 105 0.92 -8.93 2.23
CA LEU A 105 -0.46 -8.44 2.15
C LEU A 105 -0.98 -8.44 0.70
N MET A 106 -0.16 -8.01 -0.27
CA MET A 106 -0.49 -8.09 -1.69
C MET A 106 -0.76 -9.52 -2.12
N ALA A 107 0.11 -10.47 -1.77
CA ALA A 107 -0.07 -11.88 -2.11
C ALA A 107 -1.36 -12.46 -1.54
N ALA A 108 -1.71 -12.10 -0.29
CA ALA A 108 -2.96 -12.51 0.33
C ALA A 108 -4.18 -11.90 -0.39
N ALA A 109 -4.16 -10.60 -0.71
CA ALA A 109 -5.23 -9.94 -1.46
C ALA A 109 -5.39 -10.51 -2.89
N PHE A 110 -4.29 -10.79 -3.58
CA PHE A 110 -4.31 -11.42 -4.92
C PHE A 110 -4.88 -12.84 -4.90
N SER A 111 -4.80 -13.53 -3.76
CA SER A 111 -5.27 -14.90 -3.61
C SER A 111 -6.74 -14.97 -3.17
N ASP A 112 -7.33 -13.85 -2.76
CA ASP A 112 -8.71 -13.79 -2.29
C ASP A 112 -9.68 -13.58 -3.47
N PRO A 113 -10.52 -14.58 -3.82
CA PRO A 113 -11.46 -14.47 -4.94
C PRO A 113 -12.62 -13.49 -4.68
N ALA A 114 -12.82 -13.02 -3.44
CA ALA A 114 -13.84 -12.03 -3.12
C ALA A 114 -13.42 -10.60 -3.51
N ILE A 115 -12.12 -10.37 -3.74
CA ILE A 115 -11.60 -9.04 -4.11
C ILE A 115 -11.75 -8.82 -5.62
N SER A 116 -12.47 -7.76 -5.98
CA SER A 116 -12.71 -7.39 -7.39
C SER A 116 -11.58 -6.54 -7.95
N THR A 117 -11.00 -5.66 -7.12
CA THR A 117 -9.97 -4.71 -7.57
C THR A 117 -8.83 -4.59 -6.57
N ILE A 118 -7.60 -4.54 -7.09
CA ILE A 118 -6.40 -4.19 -6.33
C ILE A 118 -5.82 -2.90 -6.89
N VAL A 119 -5.57 -1.94 -6.00
CA VAL A 119 -4.97 -0.65 -6.32
C VAL A 119 -3.59 -0.57 -5.69
N VAL A 120 -2.55 -0.31 -6.50
CA VAL A 120 -1.22 0.04 -5.99
C VAL A 120 -0.99 1.50 -6.30
N ASP A 121 -1.15 2.36 -5.30
CA ASP A 121 -0.98 3.79 -5.46
C ASP A 121 0.50 4.17 -5.33
N THR A 122 0.95 5.03 -6.25
CA THR A 122 2.32 5.49 -6.37
C THR A 122 3.32 4.35 -6.58
N MET A 123 3.14 3.64 -7.69
CA MET A 123 3.99 2.51 -8.08
C MET A 123 5.50 2.85 -8.19
N THR A 124 5.83 4.11 -8.47
CA THR A 124 7.23 4.59 -8.46
C THR A 124 7.87 4.46 -7.09
N VAL A 125 7.13 4.77 -6.01
CA VAL A 125 7.62 4.61 -4.63
C VAL A 125 7.66 3.15 -4.23
N ALA A 126 6.66 2.34 -4.63
CA ALA A 126 6.68 0.89 -4.42
C ALA A 126 7.94 0.23 -5.03
N ARG A 127 8.28 0.61 -6.28
CA ARG A 127 9.51 0.14 -6.96
C ARG A 127 10.77 0.59 -6.23
N ARG A 128 10.80 1.83 -5.72
CA ARG A 128 11.91 2.33 -4.91
C ARG A 128 12.05 1.55 -3.61
N CYS A 129 10.95 1.27 -2.90
CA CYS A 129 10.94 0.46 -1.68
C CYS A 129 11.57 -0.92 -1.93
N LYS A 130 11.17 -1.61 -3.02
CA LYS A 130 11.79 -2.88 -3.45
C LYS A 130 13.30 -2.75 -3.67
N ALA A 131 13.75 -1.72 -4.39
CA ALA A 131 15.16 -1.51 -4.66
C ALA A 131 15.95 -1.21 -3.37
N SER A 132 15.43 -0.34 -2.50
CA SER A 132 16.02 -0.01 -1.21
C SER A 132 16.08 -1.21 -0.26
N SER A 133 15.06 -2.08 -0.28
CA SER A 133 15.05 -3.36 0.46
C SER A 133 16.23 -4.25 0.03
N HIS A 134 16.44 -4.40 -1.28
CA HIS A 134 17.58 -5.17 -1.78
C HIS A 134 18.94 -4.57 -1.35
N LEU A 135 19.08 -3.24 -1.44
CA LEU A 135 20.29 -2.54 -1.00
C LEU A 135 20.53 -2.68 0.50
N GLU A 136 19.48 -2.60 1.32
CA GLU A 136 19.56 -2.81 2.78
C GLU A 136 20.05 -4.24 3.10
N VAL A 137 19.59 -5.25 2.36
CA VAL A 137 20.10 -6.63 2.51
C VAL A 137 21.59 -6.73 2.17
N LEU A 138 22.02 -6.16 1.04
CA LEU A 138 23.44 -6.17 0.64
C LEU A 138 24.33 -5.44 1.66
N GLN A 139 23.88 -4.28 2.13
CA GLN A 139 24.54 -3.53 3.19
C GLN A 139 24.67 -4.36 4.46
N ASN A 140 23.59 -4.99 4.91
CA ASN A 140 23.61 -5.83 6.11
C ASN A 140 24.57 -7.01 5.95
N ALA A 141 24.61 -7.66 4.78
CA ALA A 141 25.56 -8.74 4.50
C ALA A 141 27.02 -8.27 4.45
N ALA A 142 27.27 -7.00 4.10
CA ALA A 142 28.61 -6.43 4.04
C ALA A 142 29.13 -5.94 5.41
N TYR A 143 28.24 -5.50 6.31
CA TYR A 143 28.61 -4.81 7.54
C TYR A 143 28.18 -5.51 8.84
N LEU A 144 27.29 -6.51 8.80
CA LEU A 144 26.91 -7.32 9.95
C LEU A 144 27.60 -8.70 9.83
N PRO A 145 28.36 -9.14 10.85
CA PRO A 145 29.09 -10.42 10.85
C PRO A 145 28.17 -11.64 10.96
#